data_AF-A0AAY5KKH3-F1
#
_entry.id   AF-A0AAY5KKH3-F1
#
_cell.length_a   1.000
_cell.length_b   1.000
_cell.length_c   1.000
_cell.angle_alpha   90.00
_cell.angle_beta   90.00
_cell.angle_gamma   90.00
#
_symmetry.space_group_name_H-M   'P 1'
#
loop_
_entity.id
_entity.type
_entity.pdbx_description
1 polymer ?
#
loop_
_entity_poly.entity_id
_entity_poly.type
_entity_poly.pdbx_seq_one_letter_code
_entity_poly.pdbx_strand_id
1 'polypeptide(L)'
;MSGWFLPSGPLFGLEHVVSLCAQAVSSAAGRLRGCSHCNVLQDRLAIREKELENRVVDAELMESQLEARVCEKAGALVEEIYQAQRDRDQAVMARLRLANEERDEALLRAKHLQQAASELENINPEENDVDLEELLNRVNNADSALGIDRSGAVIVDRLQKARERRKKIIAEEMNAVIEERDNALARCQRLEQDLVQAREQSQTSANNSRHLTAENNQELVLKEDVQAIRRERDRALERSQQLEEEIQTLRTYTSLNQAQCETATSSRRGQTSSSLCSPSQTLHTKPLQPRESPSGLASSPQQQPLLAQLQRLAAEHQSTQAQLQQSQEAAREASDKVHKLERLVEVLRKKVGTGSVRTVI
;
A
#
# COMPACT_ATOMS: atom_id res chain seq x y z
N MET A 1 -61.65 21.39 100.46
CA MET A 1 -60.27 20.93 100.72
C MET A 1 -59.40 21.51 99.60
N SER A 2 -59.13 22.82 99.58
CA SER A 2 -58.26 23.64 100.43
C SER A 2 -56.84 23.72 99.88
N GLY A 3 -56.60 24.77 99.07
CA GLY A 3 -55.28 25.35 98.75
C GLY A 3 -54.39 24.48 97.86
N TRP A 4 -53.53 24.99 96.99
CA TRP A 4 -52.87 26.29 96.94
C TRP A 4 -52.68 26.65 95.47
N PHE A 5 -53.11 27.85 95.11
CA PHE A 5 -52.67 28.54 93.90
C PHE A 5 -51.16 28.79 94.05
N LEU A 6 -50.32 28.03 93.33
CA LEU A 6 -49.01 28.55 92.95
C LEU A 6 -49.22 29.46 91.73
N PRO A 7 -48.66 30.68 91.74
CA PRO A 7 -48.72 31.52 90.57
C PRO A 7 -47.91 30.85 89.46
N SER A 8 -48.56 30.63 88.32
CA SER A 8 -47.91 30.38 87.04
C SER A 8 -47.02 31.59 86.71
N GLY A 9 -45.81 31.61 87.26
CA GLY A 9 -44.74 32.51 86.85
C GLY A 9 -44.45 32.25 85.38
N PRO A 10 -44.21 33.29 84.58
CA PRO A 10 -44.27 33.16 83.14
C PRO A 10 -43.13 32.26 82.63
N LEU A 11 -43.48 31.11 82.06
CA LEU A 11 -42.62 30.28 81.18
C LEU A 11 -42.20 31.02 79.89
N PHE A 12 -42.41 32.35 79.82
CA PHE A 12 -42.01 33.20 78.70
C PHE A 12 -40.49 33.43 78.60
N GLY A 13 -39.69 32.97 79.56
CA GLY A 13 -38.23 33.15 79.54
C GLY A 13 -37.45 32.11 78.74
N LEU A 14 -37.79 30.81 78.88
CA LEU A 14 -36.98 29.72 78.31
C LEU A 14 -37.19 29.55 76.79
N GLU A 15 -38.44 29.63 76.31
CA GLU A 15 -38.70 29.57 74.85
C GLU A 15 -38.08 30.75 74.10
N HIS A 16 -38.07 31.92 74.74
CA HIS A 16 -37.46 33.11 74.16
C HIS A 16 -35.93 33.00 74.09
N VAL A 17 -35.29 32.40 75.10
CA VAL A 17 -33.84 32.12 75.10
C VAL A 17 -33.48 31.03 74.07
N VAL A 18 -34.26 29.97 73.95
CA VAL A 18 -34.04 28.92 72.92
C VAL A 18 -34.21 29.50 71.51
N SER A 19 -35.23 30.33 71.29
CA SER A 19 -35.45 31.03 70.03
C SER A 19 -34.29 31.98 69.69
N LEU A 20 -33.85 32.81 70.64
CA LEU A 20 -32.68 33.68 70.44
C LEU A 20 -31.39 32.91 70.17
N CYS A 21 -31.16 31.78 70.87
CA CYS A 21 -30.01 30.92 70.61
C CYS A 21 -30.09 30.29 69.21
N ALA A 22 -31.25 29.78 68.79
CA ALA A 22 -31.44 29.23 67.45
C ALA A 22 -31.23 30.29 66.34
N GLN A 23 -31.68 31.52 66.59
CA GLN A 23 -31.53 32.65 65.67
C GLN A 23 -30.08 33.15 65.63
N ALA A 24 -29.39 33.19 66.77
CA ALA A 24 -27.97 33.52 66.86
C ALA A 24 -27.09 32.46 66.18
N VAL A 25 -27.39 31.17 66.36
CA VAL A 25 -26.70 30.07 65.69
C VAL A 25 -26.96 30.10 64.18
N SER A 26 -28.20 30.34 63.76
CA SER A 26 -28.54 30.48 62.33
C SER A 26 -27.87 31.71 61.70
N SER A 27 -27.78 32.81 62.42
CA SER A 27 -27.11 34.04 61.98
C SER A 27 -25.58 33.88 61.97
N ALA A 28 -25.00 33.18 62.95
CA ALA A 28 -23.58 32.84 62.96
C ALA A 28 -23.24 31.86 61.82
N ALA A 29 -24.05 30.84 61.59
CA ALA A 29 -23.91 29.91 60.47
C ALA A 29 -24.12 30.61 59.11
N GLY A 30 -25.03 31.59 59.03
CA GLY A 30 -25.23 32.45 57.87
C GLY A 30 -24.04 33.37 57.60
N ARG A 31 -23.43 33.95 58.65
CA ARG A 31 -22.20 34.77 58.54
C ARG A 31 -20.96 33.96 58.23
N LEU A 32 -20.87 32.72 58.72
CA LEU A 32 -19.81 31.77 58.34
C LEU A 32 -19.94 31.33 56.88
N ARG A 33 -21.16 31.05 56.40
CA ARG A 33 -21.45 30.82 54.97
C ARG A 33 -21.27 32.07 54.10
N GLY A 34 -21.48 33.26 54.65
CA GLY A 34 -21.25 34.53 53.96
C GLY A 34 -19.82 35.06 54.05
N CYS A 35 -18.92 34.36 54.76
CA CYS A 35 -17.55 34.78 54.92
C CYS A 35 -16.81 34.59 53.59
N SER A 36 -16.21 35.66 53.06
CA SER A 36 -15.48 35.63 51.78
C SER A 36 -14.42 34.54 51.72
N HIS A 37 -13.77 34.22 52.84
CA HIS A 37 -12.79 33.14 52.92
C HIS A 37 -13.41 31.73 52.79
N CYS A 38 -14.61 31.53 53.34
CA CYS A 38 -15.33 30.26 53.24
C CYS A 38 -15.79 30.00 51.80
N ASN A 39 -16.29 31.03 51.11
CA ASN A 39 -16.67 30.94 49.69
C ASN A 39 -15.46 30.64 48.80
N VAL A 40 -14.33 31.29 49.02
CA VAL A 40 -13.09 31.00 48.27
C VAL A 40 -12.59 29.57 48.49
N LEU A 41 -12.74 29.02 49.70
CA LEU A 41 -12.40 27.62 49.97
C LEU A 41 -13.37 26.66 49.29
N GLN A 42 -14.67 26.98 49.27
CA GLN A 42 -15.68 26.20 48.54
C GLN A 42 -15.42 26.20 47.03
N ASP A 43 -15.10 27.34 46.44
CA ASP A 43 -14.75 27.45 45.02
C ASP A 43 -13.49 26.63 44.70
N ARG A 44 -12.46 26.70 45.56
CA ARG A 44 -11.23 25.88 45.40
C ARG A 44 -11.50 24.39 45.54
N LEU A 45 -12.40 23.98 46.44
CA LEU A 45 -12.81 22.58 46.56
C LEU A 45 -13.56 22.13 45.30
N ALA A 46 -14.52 22.92 44.81
CA ALA A 46 -15.25 22.61 43.58
C ALA A 46 -14.33 22.49 42.35
N ILE A 47 -13.31 23.35 42.24
CA ILE A 47 -12.29 23.25 41.18
C ILE A 47 -11.49 21.94 41.33
N ARG A 48 -11.07 21.60 42.55
CA ARG A 48 -10.30 20.35 42.80
C ARG A 48 -11.14 19.09 42.59
N GLU A 49 -12.41 19.11 42.96
CA GLU A 49 -13.36 18.02 42.70
C GLU A 49 -13.50 17.81 41.19
N LYS A 50 -13.71 18.88 40.42
CA LYS A 50 -13.76 18.81 38.96
C LYS A 50 -12.45 18.32 38.34
N GLU A 51 -11.30 18.75 38.86
CA GLU A 51 -9.99 18.27 38.40
C GLU A 51 -9.80 16.77 38.69
N LEU A 52 -10.27 16.28 39.85
CA LEU A 52 -10.23 14.87 40.20
C LEU A 52 -11.17 14.04 39.32
N GLU A 53 -12.40 14.51 39.11
CA GLU A 53 -13.36 13.89 38.18
C GLU A 53 -12.77 13.77 36.77
N ASN A 54 -12.16 14.83 36.25
CA ASN A 54 -11.50 14.80 34.95
C ASN A 54 -10.37 13.76 34.92
N ARG A 55 -9.54 13.68 35.96
CA ARG A 55 -8.45 12.69 36.03
C ARG A 55 -8.94 11.25 36.11
N VAL A 56 -10.07 11.01 36.79
CA VAL A 56 -10.70 9.69 36.86
C VAL A 56 -11.21 9.28 35.48
N VAL A 57 -11.93 10.18 34.79
CA VAL A 57 -12.41 9.94 33.43
C VAL A 57 -11.24 9.70 32.46
N ASP A 58 -10.15 10.48 32.57
CA ASP A 58 -8.96 10.28 31.74
C ASP A 58 -8.29 8.92 32.00
N ALA A 59 -8.25 8.47 33.26
CA ALA A 59 -7.69 7.17 33.62
C ALA A 59 -8.56 6.01 33.10
N GLU A 60 -9.88 6.09 33.27
CA GLU A 60 -10.85 5.11 32.74
C GLU A 60 -10.79 5.04 31.21
N LEU A 61 -10.64 6.18 30.54
CA LEU A 61 -10.48 6.23 29.08
C LEU A 61 -9.18 5.53 28.64
N MET A 62 -8.08 5.75 29.36
CA MET A 62 -6.79 5.10 29.06
C MET A 62 -6.87 3.59 29.30
N GLU A 63 -7.50 3.14 30.38
CA GLU A 63 -7.73 1.73 30.67
C GLU A 63 -8.57 1.08 29.55
N SER A 64 -9.69 1.69 29.17
CA SER A 64 -10.55 1.22 28.08
C SER A 64 -9.81 1.14 26.74
N GLN A 65 -8.93 2.11 26.43
CA GLN A 65 -8.11 2.06 25.21
C GLN A 65 -7.10 0.91 25.23
N LEU A 66 -6.50 0.63 26.39
CA LEU A 66 -5.57 -0.50 26.53
C LEU A 66 -6.31 -1.83 26.39
N GLU A 67 -7.48 -1.98 27.00
CA GLU A 67 -8.34 -3.15 26.85
C GLU A 67 -8.76 -3.36 25.40
N ALA A 68 -9.20 -2.30 24.71
CA ALA A 68 -9.55 -2.38 23.29
C ALA A 68 -8.38 -2.88 22.43
N ARG A 69 -7.17 -2.35 22.65
CA ARG A 69 -5.95 -2.81 21.94
C ARG A 69 -5.60 -4.26 22.24
N VAL A 70 -5.84 -4.74 23.46
CA VAL A 70 -5.61 -6.14 23.83
C VAL A 70 -6.65 -7.03 23.13
N CYS A 71 -7.92 -6.63 23.11
CA CYS A 71 -8.99 -7.34 22.42
C CYS A 71 -8.76 -7.40 20.90
N GLU A 72 -8.31 -6.30 20.28
CA GLU A 72 -7.94 -6.27 18.86
C GLU A 72 -6.81 -7.26 18.54
N LYS A 73 -5.74 -7.27 19.34
CA LYS A 73 -4.62 -8.22 19.17
C LYS A 73 -5.07 -9.67 19.38
N ALA A 74 -5.92 -9.92 20.36
CA ALA A 74 -6.47 -11.25 20.62
C ALA A 74 -7.37 -11.71 19.46
N GLY A 75 -8.21 -10.82 18.92
CA GLY A 75 -9.04 -11.08 17.74
C GLY A 75 -8.20 -11.44 16.52
N ALA A 76 -7.17 -10.65 16.22
CA ALA A 76 -6.25 -10.92 15.11
C ALA A 76 -5.56 -12.28 15.25
N LEU A 77 -5.07 -12.64 16.45
CA LEU A 77 -4.45 -13.95 16.70
C LEU A 77 -5.44 -15.11 16.45
N VAL A 78 -6.70 -14.95 16.87
CA VAL A 78 -7.73 -15.97 16.65
C VAL A 78 -8.00 -16.14 15.16
N GLU A 79 -8.13 -15.03 14.41
CA GLU A 79 -8.29 -15.08 12.95
C GLU A 79 -7.11 -15.76 12.25
N GLU A 80 -5.88 -15.46 12.65
CA GLU A 80 -4.67 -16.13 12.15
C GLU A 80 -4.68 -17.63 12.42
N ILE A 81 -5.07 -18.05 13.64
CA ILE A 81 -5.17 -19.48 13.99
C ILE A 81 -6.22 -20.16 13.12
N TYR A 82 -7.40 -19.57 12.96
CA TYR A 82 -8.46 -20.13 12.11
C TYR A 82 -8.01 -20.26 10.66
N GLN A 83 -7.34 -19.24 10.12
CA GLN A 83 -6.84 -19.25 8.76
C GLN A 83 -5.74 -20.31 8.58
N ALA A 84 -4.77 -20.38 9.49
CA ALA A 84 -3.72 -21.41 9.48
C ALA A 84 -4.30 -22.84 9.56
N GLN A 85 -5.35 -23.03 10.36
CA GLN A 85 -6.01 -24.31 10.51
C GLN A 85 -6.76 -24.72 9.24
N ARG A 86 -7.44 -23.78 8.59
CA ARG A 86 -8.08 -23.97 7.28
C ARG A 86 -7.04 -24.33 6.20
N ASP A 87 -5.91 -23.63 6.18
CA ASP A 87 -4.84 -23.88 5.21
C ASP A 87 -4.20 -25.26 5.44
N ARG A 88 -4.01 -25.66 6.71
CA ARG A 88 -3.57 -27.01 7.08
C ARG A 88 -4.54 -28.07 6.58
N ASP A 89 -5.84 -27.89 6.79
CA ASP A 89 -6.86 -28.87 6.38
C ASP A 89 -6.94 -28.98 4.85
N GLN A 90 -6.82 -27.86 4.13
CA GLN A 90 -6.71 -27.86 2.67
C GLN A 90 -5.47 -28.60 2.18
N ALA A 91 -4.31 -28.36 2.80
CA ALA A 91 -3.06 -29.04 2.45
C ALA A 91 -3.14 -30.55 2.71
N VAL A 92 -3.77 -30.97 3.82
CA VAL A 92 -4.01 -32.39 4.13
C VAL A 92 -4.93 -33.02 3.09
N MET A 93 -6.04 -32.36 2.75
CA MET A 93 -6.96 -32.85 1.72
C MET A 93 -6.31 -32.94 0.34
N ALA A 94 -5.45 -31.98 -0.03
CA ALA A 94 -4.69 -32.01 -1.28
C ALA A 94 -3.70 -33.19 -1.30
N ARG A 95 -2.95 -33.42 -0.23
CA ARG A 95 -2.04 -34.57 -0.11
C ARG A 95 -2.77 -35.91 -0.20
N LEU A 96 -3.94 -36.02 0.43
CA LEU A 96 -4.74 -37.25 0.37
C LEU A 96 -5.26 -37.53 -1.05
N ARG A 97 -5.66 -36.49 -1.80
CA ARG A 97 -6.06 -36.63 -3.21
C ARG A 97 -4.91 -37.12 -4.07
N LEU A 98 -3.75 -36.48 -3.97
CA LEU A 98 -2.55 -36.89 -4.71
C LEU A 98 -2.15 -38.34 -4.39
N ALA A 99 -2.15 -38.74 -3.12
CA ALA A 99 -1.85 -40.12 -2.74
C ALA A 99 -2.86 -41.13 -3.32
N ASN A 100 -4.13 -40.75 -3.44
CA ASN A 100 -5.13 -41.59 -4.09
C ASN A 100 -4.93 -41.68 -5.60
N GLU A 101 -4.63 -40.55 -6.26
CA GLU A 101 -4.32 -40.49 -7.69
C GLU A 101 -3.09 -41.35 -8.01
N GLU A 102 -2.00 -41.21 -7.25
CA GLU A 102 -0.78 -42.03 -7.40
C GLU A 102 -1.05 -43.53 -7.21
N ARG A 103 -1.86 -43.89 -6.21
CA ARG A 103 -2.28 -45.28 -5.97
C ARG A 103 -3.09 -45.82 -7.15
N ASP A 104 -4.03 -45.05 -7.67
CA ASP A 104 -4.90 -45.46 -8.77
C ASP A 104 -4.11 -45.58 -10.09
N GLU A 105 -3.16 -44.68 -10.34
CA GLU A 105 -2.20 -44.81 -11.45
C GLU A 105 -1.34 -46.06 -11.33
N ALA A 106 -0.80 -46.35 -10.13
CA ALA A 106 0.00 -47.54 -9.90
C ALA A 106 -0.82 -48.82 -10.13
N LEU A 107 -2.08 -48.84 -9.70
CA LEU A 107 -3.00 -49.95 -9.95
C LEU A 107 -3.33 -50.11 -11.43
N LEU A 108 -3.52 -49.02 -12.17
CA LEU A 108 -3.72 -49.07 -13.62
C LEU A 108 -2.49 -49.62 -14.34
N ARG A 109 -1.29 -49.15 -13.99
CA ARG A 109 -0.03 -49.68 -14.54
C ARG A 109 0.15 -51.16 -14.24
N ALA A 110 -0.12 -51.59 -13.00
CA ALA A 110 -0.04 -52.99 -12.61
C ALA A 110 -1.02 -53.87 -13.42
N LYS A 111 -2.25 -53.40 -13.64
CA LYS A 111 -3.24 -54.11 -14.47
C LYS A 111 -2.81 -54.21 -15.93
N HIS A 112 -2.26 -53.14 -16.52
CA HIS A 112 -1.75 -53.19 -17.89
C HIS A 112 -0.58 -54.18 -18.03
N LEU A 113 0.34 -54.19 -17.05
CA LEU A 113 1.44 -55.16 -17.03
C LEU A 113 0.92 -56.59 -16.89
N GLN A 114 -0.09 -56.82 -16.06
CA GLN A 114 -0.72 -58.13 -15.92
C GLN A 114 -1.39 -58.57 -17.23
N GLN A 115 -2.11 -57.66 -17.91
CA GLN A 115 -2.71 -57.95 -19.22
C GLN A 115 -1.65 -58.28 -20.26
N ALA A 116 -0.59 -57.49 -20.36
CA ALA A 116 0.53 -57.76 -21.27
C ALA A 116 1.22 -59.10 -20.96
N ALA A 117 1.38 -59.45 -19.68
CA ALA A 117 1.91 -60.75 -19.28
C ALA A 117 0.99 -61.90 -19.69
N SER A 118 -0.33 -61.77 -19.51
CA SER A 118 -1.31 -62.76 -19.97
C SER A 118 -1.37 -62.89 -21.50
N GLU A 119 -1.18 -61.79 -22.23
CA GLU A 119 -1.05 -61.83 -23.69
C GLU A 119 0.21 -62.57 -24.14
N LEU A 120 1.33 -62.41 -23.41
CA LEU A 120 2.57 -63.15 -23.65
C LEU A 120 2.45 -64.63 -23.29
N GLU A 121 1.74 -65.00 -22.23
CA GLU A 121 1.44 -66.41 -21.89
C GLU A 121 0.59 -67.12 -22.97
N ASN A 122 -0.21 -66.36 -23.74
CA ASN A 122 -0.97 -66.87 -24.88
C ASN A 122 -0.14 -67.04 -26.17
N ILE A 123 1.12 -66.62 -26.19
CA ILE A 123 2.05 -66.94 -27.28
C ILE A 123 2.61 -68.33 -26.97
N ASN A 124 1.96 -69.36 -27.49
CA ASN A 124 2.43 -70.74 -27.41
C ASN A 124 3.90 -70.84 -27.88
N PRO A 125 4.86 -71.15 -27.00
CA PRO A 125 6.26 -71.28 -27.40
C PRO A 125 6.49 -72.50 -28.31
N GLU A 126 5.60 -73.49 -28.28
CA GLU A 126 5.79 -74.76 -28.98
C GLU A 126 5.61 -74.69 -30.52
N GLU A 127 5.04 -73.62 -31.10
CA GLU A 127 4.91 -73.53 -32.56
C GLU A 127 6.21 -73.14 -33.30
N ASN A 128 7.29 -72.78 -32.59
CA ASN A 128 8.51 -72.23 -33.22
C ASN A 128 9.81 -73.03 -33.02
N ASP A 129 9.83 -74.11 -32.24
CA ASP A 129 11.08 -74.79 -31.84
C ASP A 129 11.62 -75.84 -32.82
N VAL A 130 11.00 -76.05 -33.98
CA VAL A 130 11.68 -76.81 -35.05
C VAL A 130 12.84 -75.95 -35.55
N ASP A 131 14.09 -76.37 -35.42
CA ASP A 131 15.23 -75.56 -35.89
C ASP A 131 15.14 -75.37 -37.42
N LEU A 132 15.59 -74.23 -37.94
CA LEU A 132 15.69 -74.01 -39.40
C LEU A 132 16.55 -75.11 -40.04
N GLU A 133 17.59 -75.55 -39.34
CA GLU A 133 18.45 -76.65 -39.77
C GLU A 133 17.68 -77.98 -39.86
N GLU A 134 16.75 -78.23 -38.93
CA GLU A 134 15.88 -79.40 -38.98
C GLU A 134 14.89 -79.33 -40.15
N LEU A 135 14.31 -78.15 -40.44
CA LEU A 135 13.43 -77.95 -41.60
C LEU A 135 14.18 -78.13 -42.93
N LEU A 136 15.41 -77.62 -43.03
CA LEU A 136 16.25 -77.80 -44.21
C LEU A 136 16.64 -79.27 -44.41
N ASN A 137 16.97 -79.98 -43.32
CA ASN A 137 17.23 -81.42 -43.36
C ASN A 137 15.98 -82.22 -43.77
N ARG A 138 14.78 -81.83 -43.32
CA ARG A 138 13.52 -82.44 -43.77
C ARG A 138 13.23 -82.18 -45.25
N VAL A 139 13.56 -81.01 -45.77
CA VAL A 139 13.47 -80.71 -47.22
C VAL A 139 14.46 -81.57 -48.01
N ASN A 140 15.71 -81.66 -47.54
CA ASN A 140 16.79 -82.38 -48.25
C ASN A 140 16.57 -83.90 -48.27
N ASN A 141 15.92 -84.44 -47.24
CA ASN A 141 15.63 -85.87 -47.09
C ASN A 141 14.17 -86.24 -47.43
N ALA A 142 13.39 -85.36 -48.06
CA ALA A 142 11.99 -85.64 -48.38
C ALA A 142 11.86 -86.56 -49.60
N ASP A 143 11.26 -87.73 -49.41
CA ASP A 143 11.01 -88.72 -50.47
C ASP A 143 9.83 -88.37 -51.41
N SER A 144 9.22 -87.19 -51.21
CA SER A 144 8.10 -86.74 -52.04
C SER A 144 8.06 -85.22 -52.19
N ALA A 145 7.59 -84.75 -53.35
CA ALA A 145 7.36 -83.32 -53.61
C ALA A 145 6.45 -82.68 -52.55
N LEU A 146 5.45 -83.43 -52.08
CA LEU A 146 4.50 -82.96 -51.07
C LEU A 146 5.17 -82.77 -49.69
N GLY A 147 6.19 -83.59 -49.35
CA GLY A 147 7.02 -83.41 -48.15
C GLY A 147 7.93 -82.19 -48.23
N ILE A 148 8.48 -81.92 -49.43
CA ILE A 148 9.25 -80.71 -49.72
C ILE A 148 8.35 -79.48 -49.57
N ASP A 149 7.15 -79.48 -50.17
CA ASP A 149 6.21 -78.35 -50.11
C ASP A 149 5.77 -78.03 -48.69
N ARG A 150 5.47 -79.05 -47.87
CA ARG A 150 5.08 -78.85 -46.46
C ARG A 150 6.20 -78.19 -45.65
N SER A 151 7.42 -78.71 -45.76
CA SER A 151 8.57 -78.18 -45.01
C SER A 151 8.99 -76.80 -45.55
N GLY A 152 8.93 -76.61 -46.87
CA GLY A 152 9.18 -75.34 -47.54
C GLY A 152 8.17 -74.25 -47.17
N ALA A 153 6.88 -74.59 -47.04
CA ALA A 153 5.85 -73.66 -46.60
C ALA A 153 6.12 -73.10 -45.20
N VAL A 154 6.59 -73.95 -44.27
CA VAL A 154 6.97 -73.51 -42.91
C VAL A 154 8.18 -72.58 -42.95
N ILE A 155 9.19 -72.85 -43.79
CA ILE A 155 10.36 -71.98 -43.96
C ILE A 155 9.93 -70.61 -44.53
N VAL A 156 9.06 -70.59 -45.54
CA VAL A 156 8.56 -69.35 -46.16
C VAL A 156 7.75 -68.52 -45.17
N ASP A 157 6.85 -69.14 -44.42
CA ASP A 157 6.06 -68.48 -43.37
C ASP A 157 6.96 -67.85 -42.31
N ARG A 158 7.99 -68.57 -41.84
CA ARG A 158 8.98 -68.03 -40.88
C ARG A 158 9.76 -66.85 -41.44
N LEU A 159 10.19 -66.94 -42.70
CA LEU A 159 10.91 -65.85 -43.37
C LEU A 159 10.02 -64.61 -43.49
N GLN A 160 8.74 -64.80 -43.81
CA GLN A 160 7.76 -63.72 -43.89
C GLN A 160 7.54 -63.07 -42.53
N LYS A 161 7.28 -63.85 -41.48
CA LYS A 161 7.16 -63.38 -40.09
C LYS A 161 8.42 -62.66 -39.61
N ALA A 162 9.61 -63.12 -39.98
CA ALA A 162 10.87 -62.46 -39.63
C ALA A 162 11.01 -61.10 -40.34
N ARG A 163 10.64 -61.02 -41.63
CA ARG A 163 10.62 -59.76 -42.39
C ARG A 163 9.60 -58.77 -41.83
N GLU A 164 8.41 -59.23 -41.47
CA GLU A 164 7.35 -58.41 -40.87
C GLU A 164 7.77 -57.88 -39.49
N ARG A 165 8.33 -58.75 -38.63
CA ARG A 165 8.93 -58.32 -37.35
C ARG A 165 9.99 -57.26 -37.54
N ARG A 166 10.89 -57.43 -38.51
CA ARG A 166 11.92 -56.42 -38.83
C ARG A 166 11.32 -55.08 -39.25
N LYS A 167 10.30 -55.09 -40.11
CA LYS A 167 9.58 -53.86 -40.51
C LYS A 167 8.92 -53.18 -39.32
N LYS A 168 8.30 -53.96 -38.41
CA LYS A 168 7.67 -53.45 -37.19
C LYS A 168 8.69 -52.78 -36.26
N ILE A 169 9.82 -53.44 -36.00
CA ILE A 169 10.91 -52.88 -35.19
C ILE A 169 11.42 -51.56 -35.79
N ILE A 170 11.68 -51.52 -37.11
CA ILE A 170 12.15 -50.29 -37.76
C ILE A 170 11.13 -49.16 -37.64
N ALA A 171 9.83 -49.46 -37.75
CA ALA A 171 8.78 -48.46 -37.60
C ALA A 171 8.70 -47.93 -36.15
N GLU A 172 8.79 -48.82 -35.16
CA GLU A 172 8.81 -48.47 -33.74
C GLU A 172 10.04 -47.63 -33.38
N GLU A 173 11.23 -48.01 -33.85
CA GLU A 173 12.46 -47.23 -33.67
C GLU A 173 12.36 -45.85 -34.32
N MET A 174 11.83 -45.75 -35.54
CA MET A 174 11.62 -44.47 -36.21
C MET A 174 10.65 -43.58 -35.43
N ASN A 175 9.54 -44.14 -34.94
CA ASN A 175 8.57 -43.41 -34.13
C ASN A 175 9.18 -42.93 -32.81
N ALA A 176 9.94 -43.78 -32.12
CA ALA A 176 10.62 -43.40 -30.88
C ALA A 176 11.60 -42.23 -31.09
N VAL A 177 12.37 -42.24 -32.18
CA VAL A 177 13.29 -41.14 -32.53
C VAL A 177 12.52 -39.85 -32.84
N ILE A 178 11.38 -39.94 -33.53
CA ILE A 178 10.51 -38.78 -33.81
C ILE A 178 9.97 -38.19 -32.50
N GLU A 179 9.46 -39.03 -31.60
CA GLU A 179 8.94 -38.60 -30.29
C GLU A 179 10.04 -37.97 -29.43
N GLU A 180 11.25 -38.53 -29.41
CA GLU A 180 12.38 -37.95 -28.68
C GLU A 180 12.75 -36.57 -29.22
N ARG A 181 12.80 -36.43 -30.55
CA ARG A 181 13.03 -35.14 -31.22
C ARG A 181 11.96 -34.12 -30.85
N ASP A 182 10.69 -34.49 -30.93
CA ASP A 182 9.58 -33.57 -30.68
C ASP A 182 9.54 -33.14 -29.20
N ASN A 183 9.82 -34.07 -28.28
CA ASN A 183 10.00 -33.76 -26.86
C ASN A 183 11.18 -32.81 -26.62
N ALA A 184 12.30 -33.02 -27.30
CA ALA A 184 13.46 -32.13 -27.21
C ALA A 184 13.12 -30.71 -27.73
N LEU A 185 12.45 -30.61 -28.88
CA LEU A 185 11.99 -29.34 -29.44
C LEU A 185 11.03 -28.61 -28.49
N ALA A 186 10.07 -29.32 -27.90
CA ALA A 186 9.14 -28.75 -26.93
C ALA A 186 9.87 -28.23 -25.68
N ARG A 187 10.91 -28.93 -25.21
CA ARG A 187 11.76 -28.45 -24.10
C ARG A 187 12.55 -27.19 -24.50
N CYS A 188 13.13 -27.16 -25.69
CA CYS A 188 13.85 -25.98 -26.18
C CYS A 188 12.93 -24.75 -26.25
N GLN A 189 11.72 -24.89 -26.81
CA GLN A 189 10.75 -23.80 -26.89
C GLN A 189 10.35 -23.27 -25.52
N ARG A 190 10.16 -24.14 -24.52
CA ARG A 190 9.87 -23.72 -23.14
C ARG A 190 11.05 -22.96 -22.53
N LEU A 191 12.26 -23.48 -22.67
CA LEU A 191 13.46 -22.81 -22.16
C LEU A 191 13.69 -21.44 -22.82
N GLU A 192 13.40 -21.31 -24.12
CA GLU A 192 13.44 -20.03 -24.82
C GLU A 192 12.43 -19.03 -24.25
N GLN A 193 11.20 -19.47 -23.94
CA GLN A 193 10.18 -18.64 -23.29
C GLN A 193 10.60 -18.22 -21.87
N ASP A 194 11.12 -19.15 -21.08
CA ASP A 194 11.60 -18.88 -19.72
C ASP A 194 12.77 -17.88 -19.73
N LEU A 195 13.68 -17.98 -20.70
CA LEU A 195 14.78 -17.04 -20.88
C LEU A 195 14.29 -15.63 -21.24
N VAL A 196 13.29 -15.52 -22.12
CA VAL A 196 12.68 -14.21 -22.45
C VAL A 196 12.02 -13.63 -21.19
N GLN A 197 11.24 -14.42 -20.46
CA GLN A 197 10.57 -13.97 -19.25
C GLN A 197 11.58 -13.54 -18.16
N ALA A 198 12.65 -14.30 -17.95
CA ALA A 198 13.69 -13.97 -16.99
C ALA A 198 14.42 -12.66 -17.36
N ARG A 199 14.64 -12.40 -18.65
CA ARG A 199 15.21 -11.13 -19.13
C ARG A 199 14.25 -9.96 -18.85
N GLU A 200 12.97 -10.13 -19.14
CA GLU A 200 11.95 -9.10 -18.85
C GLU A 200 11.83 -8.80 -17.36
N GLN A 201 11.82 -9.83 -16.51
CA GLN A 201 11.79 -9.68 -15.05
C GLN A 201 13.05 -9.00 -14.50
N SER A 202 14.23 -9.34 -15.03
CA SER A 202 15.49 -8.69 -14.66
C SER A 202 15.50 -7.21 -15.08
N GLN A 203 15.05 -6.92 -16.29
CA GLN A 203 14.99 -5.56 -16.82
C GLN A 203 13.98 -4.69 -16.06
N THR A 204 12.78 -5.21 -15.78
CA THR A 204 11.76 -4.52 -14.97
C THR A 204 12.24 -4.29 -13.54
N SER A 205 12.88 -5.28 -12.91
CA SER A 205 13.45 -5.13 -11.56
C SER A 205 14.56 -4.08 -11.52
N ALA A 206 15.45 -4.07 -12.51
CA ALA A 206 16.51 -3.08 -12.63
C ALA A 206 15.95 -1.66 -12.86
N ASN A 207 14.90 -1.52 -13.66
CA ASN A 207 14.24 -0.25 -13.91
C ASN A 207 13.51 0.28 -12.65
N ASN A 208 12.80 -0.59 -11.94
CA ASN A 208 12.11 -0.23 -10.70
C ASN A 208 13.11 0.22 -9.61
N SER A 209 14.22 -0.50 -9.44
CA SER A 209 15.28 -0.12 -8.50
C SER A 209 15.92 1.23 -8.86
N ARG A 210 16.16 1.50 -10.14
CA ARG A 210 16.68 2.80 -10.59
C ARG A 210 15.68 3.94 -10.36
N HIS A 211 14.39 3.70 -10.60
CA HIS A 211 13.33 4.69 -10.37
C HIS A 211 13.20 5.06 -8.90
N LEU A 212 13.11 4.07 -8.01
CA LEU A 212 13.02 4.29 -6.56
C LEU A 212 14.22 5.05 -6.02
N THR A 213 15.41 4.77 -6.55
CA THR A 213 16.64 5.47 -6.15
C THR A 213 16.62 6.93 -6.58
N ALA A 214 16.14 7.22 -7.80
CA ALA A 214 16.02 8.58 -8.31
C ALA A 214 14.97 9.40 -7.53
N GLU A 215 13.81 8.81 -7.24
CA GLU A 215 12.76 9.45 -6.45
C GLU A 215 13.21 9.76 -5.02
N ASN A 216 13.91 8.83 -4.36
CA ASN A 216 14.41 9.03 -3.00
C ASN A 216 15.43 10.18 -2.94
N ASN A 217 16.35 10.25 -3.90
CA ASN A 217 17.30 11.36 -4.01
C ASN A 217 16.58 12.69 -4.24
N GLN A 218 15.53 12.72 -5.06
CA GLN A 218 14.77 13.93 -5.31
C GLN A 218 13.95 14.38 -4.09
N GLU A 219 13.41 13.43 -3.31
CA GLU A 219 12.74 13.71 -2.04
C GLU A 219 13.71 14.31 -1.00
N LEU A 220 14.95 13.83 -0.95
CA LEU A 220 15.99 14.38 -0.08
C LEU A 220 16.32 15.84 -0.43
N VAL A 221 16.51 16.15 -1.72
CA VAL A 221 16.77 17.52 -2.18
C VAL A 221 15.62 18.45 -1.83
N LEU A 222 14.37 18.05 -2.09
CA LEU A 222 13.19 18.84 -1.73
C LEU A 222 13.06 19.05 -0.22
N LYS A 223 13.42 18.05 0.60
CA LYS A 223 13.43 18.19 2.06
C LYS A 223 14.46 19.22 2.52
N GLU A 224 15.65 19.23 1.93
CA GLU A 224 16.68 20.22 2.25
C GLU A 224 16.23 21.64 1.86
N ASP A 225 15.64 21.82 0.68
CA ASP A 225 15.12 23.11 0.21
C ASP A 225 14.00 23.64 1.11
N VAL A 226 13.03 22.79 1.48
CA VAL A 226 11.94 23.18 2.41
C VAL A 226 12.51 23.60 3.76
N GLN A 227 13.53 22.92 4.26
CA GLN A 227 14.19 23.33 5.51
C GLN A 227 14.94 24.65 5.35
N ALA A 228 15.59 24.90 4.22
CA ALA A 228 16.26 26.17 3.95
C ALA A 228 15.26 27.34 3.93
N ILE A 229 14.14 27.19 3.21
CA ILE A 229 13.06 28.19 3.15
C ILE A 229 12.47 28.44 4.54
N ARG A 230 12.25 27.39 5.35
CA ARG A 230 11.78 27.55 6.74
C ARG A 230 12.74 28.39 7.57
N ARG A 231 14.05 28.12 7.48
CA ARG A 231 15.08 28.91 8.19
C ARG A 231 15.10 30.37 7.73
N GLU A 232 14.95 30.63 6.44
CA GLU A 232 14.89 31.99 5.91
C GLU A 232 13.63 32.74 6.38
N ARG A 233 12.48 32.09 6.36
CA ARG A 233 11.23 32.62 6.90
C ARG A 233 11.39 32.96 8.38
N ASP A 234 11.95 32.07 9.18
CA ASP A 234 12.09 32.29 10.63
C ASP A 234 13.00 33.49 10.91
N ARG A 235 14.13 33.63 10.19
CA ARG A 235 14.98 34.83 10.26
C ARG A 235 14.25 36.11 9.81
N ALA A 236 13.39 36.02 8.80
CA ALA A 236 12.60 37.17 8.34
C ALA A 236 11.55 37.59 9.38
N LEU A 237 10.92 36.62 10.05
CA LEU A 237 9.98 36.86 11.14
C LEU A 237 10.68 37.50 12.34
N GLU A 238 11.86 37.01 12.72
CA GLU A 238 12.68 37.62 13.78
C GLU A 238 13.02 39.08 13.47
N ARG A 239 13.43 39.37 12.22
CA ARG A 239 13.69 40.75 11.78
C ARG A 239 12.43 41.61 11.80
N SER A 240 11.28 41.06 11.40
CA SER A 240 10.00 41.78 11.44
C SER A 240 9.63 42.16 12.87
N GLN A 241 9.78 41.22 13.81
CA GLN A 241 9.53 41.47 15.23
C GLN A 241 10.45 42.55 15.79
N GLN A 242 11.74 42.51 15.48
CA GLN A 242 12.71 43.55 15.89
C GLN A 242 12.30 44.93 15.35
N LEU A 243 11.93 45.02 14.08
CA LEU A 243 11.48 46.28 13.49
C LEU A 243 10.16 46.77 14.09
N GLU A 244 9.24 45.88 14.41
CA GLU A 244 8.00 46.21 15.12
C GLU A 244 8.26 46.75 16.52
N GLU A 245 9.20 46.14 17.27
CA GLU A 245 9.66 46.63 18.57
C GLU A 245 10.29 48.03 18.45
N GLU A 246 11.20 48.23 17.49
CA GLU A 246 11.80 49.54 17.22
C GLU A 246 10.73 50.59 16.89
N ILE A 247 9.79 50.29 16.01
CA ILE A 247 8.67 51.19 15.68
C ILE A 247 7.86 51.52 16.94
N GLN A 248 7.59 50.53 17.79
CA GLN A 248 6.82 50.74 19.00
C GLN A 248 7.57 51.63 20.00
N THR A 249 8.89 51.45 20.16
CA THR A 249 9.72 52.33 21.00
C THR A 249 9.78 53.76 20.45
N LEU A 250 9.85 53.94 19.13
CA LEU A 250 9.80 55.26 18.50
C LEU A 250 8.44 55.94 18.72
N ARG A 251 7.34 55.17 18.64
CA ARG A 251 5.99 55.67 18.93
C ARG A 251 5.84 56.11 20.38
N THR A 252 6.33 55.34 21.35
CA THR A 252 6.28 55.72 22.78
C THR A 252 7.17 56.92 23.08
N TYR A 253 8.35 57.00 22.46
CA TYR A 253 9.23 58.17 22.57
C TYR A 253 8.55 59.44 22.02
N THR A 254 7.92 59.33 20.85
CA THR A 254 7.22 60.46 20.22
C THR A 254 6.00 60.90 21.05
N SER A 255 5.20 59.95 21.56
CA SER A 255 4.03 60.28 22.40
C SER A 255 4.43 60.89 23.75
N LEU A 256 5.54 60.44 24.35
CA LEU A 256 6.10 61.03 25.57
C LEU A 256 6.56 62.47 25.32
N ASN A 257 7.30 62.71 24.22
CA ASN A 257 7.71 64.07 23.83
C ASN A 257 6.49 64.97 23.56
N GLN A 258 5.46 64.43 22.91
CA GLN A 258 4.23 65.16 22.64
C GLN A 258 3.47 65.53 23.93
N ALA A 259 3.39 64.61 24.91
CA ALA A 259 2.81 64.87 26.22
C ALA A 259 3.63 65.87 27.06
N GLN A 260 4.96 65.87 26.91
CA GLN A 260 5.84 66.88 27.52
C GLN A 260 5.65 68.27 26.89
N CYS A 261 5.38 68.33 25.58
CA CYS A 261 5.02 69.57 24.90
C CYS A 261 3.62 70.07 25.31
N GLU A 262 2.64 69.18 25.46
CA GLU A 262 1.28 69.53 25.91
C GLU A 262 1.26 70.07 27.35
N THR A 263 2.07 69.49 28.25
CA THR A 263 2.27 70.01 29.62
C THR A 263 3.04 71.33 29.65
N ALA A 264 3.90 71.61 28.67
CA ALA A 264 4.50 72.94 28.50
C ALA A 264 3.52 73.98 27.93
N THR A 265 2.57 73.58 27.08
CA THR A 265 1.57 74.49 26.48
C THR A 265 0.37 74.82 27.38
N SER A 266 0.06 74.01 28.39
CA SER A 266 -0.95 74.35 29.41
C SER A 266 -0.45 75.36 30.45
N SER A 267 0.86 75.65 30.50
CA SER A 267 1.49 76.66 31.37
C SER A 267 1.71 78.02 30.69
N ARG A 268 1.40 78.17 29.39
CA ARG A 268 1.65 79.42 28.65
C ARG A 268 0.47 79.84 27.77
N ARG A 269 -0.63 80.24 28.41
CA ARG A 269 -1.53 81.25 27.84
C ARG A 269 -0.99 82.64 28.23
N GLY A 270 -0.12 83.20 27.39
CA GLY A 270 0.49 84.50 27.64
C GLY A 270 1.68 84.75 26.72
N GLN A 271 1.37 85.32 25.55
CA GLN A 271 2.18 86.25 24.74
C GLN A 271 3.71 86.14 24.85
N THR A 272 4.37 85.82 23.73
CA THR A 272 5.32 86.74 23.06
C THR A 272 5.99 86.04 21.87
N SER A 273 6.14 86.82 20.82
CA SER A 273 6.72 86.57 19.50
C SER A 273 8.26 86.63 19.48
N SER A 274 8.90 85.78 18.68
CA SER A 274 10.07 86.03 17.79
C SER A 274 10.79 84.70 17.49
N SER A 275 10.74 84.18 16.24
CA SER A 275 11.71 84.39 15.13
C SER A 275 13.09 83.80 15.47
N LEU A 276 13.70 82.81 14.81
CA LEU A 276 13.82 82.36 13.40
C LEU A 276 14.06 80.82 13.42
N CYS A 277 13.71 80.01 12.42
CA CYS A 277 14.50 79.83 11.20
C CYS A 277 13.75 78.91 10.22
N SER A 278 13.70 79.30 8.95
CA SER A 278 13.46 78.43 7.79
C SER A 278 14.45 78.83 6.71
N PRO A 279 14.86 77.88 5.86
CA PRO A 279 14.40 77.95 4.47
C PRO A 279 13.91 76.57 3.99
N SER A 280 12.69 76.50 3.44
CA SER A 280 12.41 76.34 2.00
C SER A 280 12.98 75.03 1.42
N GLN A 281 12.20 74.16 0.79
CA GLN A 281 11.52 74.44 -0.47
C GLN A 281 10.29 73.54 -0.68
N THR A 282 9.24 74.15 -1.22
CA THR A 282 8.04 73.54 -1.77
C THR A 282 8.22 73.27 -3.27
N LEU A 283 7.28 72.45 -3.79
CA LEU A 283 6.87 72.27 -5.20
C LEU A 283 7.62 71.17 -5.98
N HIS A 284 6.94 70.07 -6.32
CA HIS A 284 5.98 70.00 -7.42
C HIS A 284 5.43 68.58 -7.61
N THR A 285 4.15 68.50 -7.95
CA THR A 285 3.47 67.34 -8.56
C THR A 285 3.54 67.45 -10.09
N LYS A 286 3.79 66.34 -10.81
CA LYS A 286 3.01 65.82 -11.96
C LYS A 286 3.75 64.72 -12.78
N PRO A 287 3.02 63.90 -13.56
CA PRO A 287 3.36 62.52 -13.95
C PRO A 287 3.58 62.30 -15.46
N LEU A 288 3.85 61.03 -15.83
CA LEU A 288 3.81 60.43 -17.20
C LEU A 288 5.00 60.87 -18.09
N GLN A 289 5.69 60.03 -18.87
CA GLN A 289 5.38 58.75 -19.48
C GLN A 289 6.67 58.16 -20.16
N PRO A 290 6.61 57.06 -20.95
CA PRO A 290 7.69 56.12 -21.16
C PRO A 290 8.64 56.56 -22.28
N ARG A 291 9.91 56.19 -22.19
CA ARG A 291 10.75 56.18 -23.38
C ARG A 291 11.87 55.15 -23.30
N GLU A 292 11.63 54.11 -24.10
CA GLU A 292 12.55 53.48 -25.03
C GLU A 292 13.99 53.26 -24.57
N SER A 293 14.26 51.98 -24.30
CA SER A 293 15.45 51.23 -24.66
C SER A 293 16.66 52.04 -25.15
N PRO A 294 17.74 52.06 -24.35
CA PRO A 294 19.05 51.78 -24.87
C PRO A 294 19.28 50.28 -24.75
N SER A 295 19.16 49.57 -25.87
CA SER A 295 19.91 48.34 -26.09
C SER A 295 21.36 48.58 -25.70
N GLY A 296 21.93 47.71 -24.87
CA GLY A 296 23.34 47.78 -24.50
C GLY A 296 23.62 48.08 -23.03
N LEU A 297 22.84 47.51 -22.11
CA LEU A 297 23.35 47.23 -20.77
C LEU A 297 23.61 45.74 -20.71
N ALA A 298 24.89 45.38 -20.61
CA ALA A 298 25.33 44.05 -20.22
C ALA A 298 24.40 43.58 -19.11
N SER A 299 23.62 42.53 -19.39
CA SER A 299 22.85 41.79 -18.40
C SER A 299 23.77 41.63 -17.20
N SER A 300 23.32 42.09 -16.03
CA SER A 300 24.04 41.83 -14.77
C SER A 300 24.50 40.36 -14.81
N PRO A 301 25.76 40.04 -14.47
CA PRO A 301 26.26 38.66 -14.49
C PRO A 301 25.39 37.70 -13.65
N GLN A 302 24.48 38.25 -12.83
CA GLN A 302 23.48 37.54 -12.05
C GLN A 302 22.18 37.18 -12.81
N GLN A 303 21.83 37.85 -13.91
CA GLN A 303 20.60 37.60 -14.70
C GLN A 303 20.78 36.59 -15.84
N GLN A 304 22.00 36.42 -16.37
CA GLN A 304 22.31 35.39 -17.37
C GLN A 304 22.07 33.95 -16.90
N PRO A 305 22.48 33.53 -15.69
CA PRO A 305 22.22 32.15 -15.24
C PRO A 305 20.73 31.87 -15.05
N LEU A 306 19.94 32.87 -14.62
CA LEU A 306 18.49 32.75 -14.45
C LEU A 306 17.77 32.55 -15.79
N LEU A 307 18.16 33.29 -16.84
CA LEU A 307 17.60 33.10 -18.18
C LEU A 307 17.95 31.73 -18.77
N ALA A 308 19.19 31.27 -18.59
CA ALA A 308 19.61 29.94 -19.02
C ALA A 308 18.85 28.83 -18.26
N GLN A 309 18.59 29.04 -16.96
CA GLN A 309 17.83 28.10 -16.14
C GLN A 309 16.36 28.06 -16.57
N LEU A 310 15.73 29.20 -16.87
CA LEU A 310 14.36 29.25 -17.41
C LEU A 310 14.23 28.57 -18.78
N GLN A 311 15.20 28.78 -19.67
CA GLN A 311 15.20 28.09 -20.97
C GLN A 311 15.36 26.58 -20.82
N ARG A 312 16.19 26.13 -19.88
CA ARG A 312 16.36 24.71 -19.57
C ARG A 312 15.07 24.11 -18.99
N LEU A 313 14.45 24.77 -18.02
CA LEU A 313 13.18 24.34 -17.44
C LEU A 313 12.05 24.33 -18.48
N ALA A 314 12.04 25.28 -19.42
CA ALA A 314 11.06 25.29 -20.51
C ALA A 314 11.27 24.12 -21.49
N ALA A 315 12.52 23.78 -21.82
CA ALA A 315 12.84 22.63 -22.66
C ALA A 315 12.52 21.30 -21.95
N GLU A 316 12.84 21.20 -20.65
CA GLU A 316 12.49 20.05 -19.82
C GLU A 316 10.98 19.88 -19.70
N HIS A 317 10.23 20.96 -19.48
CA HIS A 317 8.76 20.93 -19.46
C HIS A 317 8.18 20.48 -20.81
N GLN A 318 8.70 20.95 -21.93
CA GLN A 318 8.26 20.48 -23.25
C GLN A 318 8.58 19.00 -23.47
N SER A 319 9.76 18.54 -23.03
CA SER A 319 10.15 17.13 -23.13
C SER A 319 9.27 16.22 -22.28
N THR A 320 9.00 16.60 -21.03
CA THR A 320 8.13 15.81 -20.13
C THR A 320 6.69 15.82 -20.62
N GLN A 321 6.21 16.94 -21.18
CA GLN A 321 4.89 17.02 -21.78
C GLN A 321 4.76 16.11 -23.02
N ALA A 322 5.79 16.03 -23.86
CA ALA A 322 5.80 15.10 -25.01
C ALA A 322 5.82 13.63 -24.56
N GLN A 323 6.61 13.31 -23.53
CA GLN A 323 6.63 11.96 -22.94
C GLN A 323 5.29 11.57 -22.33
N LEU A 324 4.60 12.51 -21.67
CA LEU A 324 3.26 12.28 -21.13
C LEU A 324 2.26 11.97 -22.26
N GLN A 325 2.31 12.72 -23.37
CA GLN A 325 1.44 12.45 -24.52
C GLN A 325 1.69 11.06 -25.12
N GLN A 326 2.95 10.68 -25.30
CA GLN A 326 3.31 9.33 -25.78
C GLN A 326 2.84 8.24 -24.83
N SER A 327 3.00 8.44 -23.52
CA SER A 327 2.51 7.48 -22.51
C SER A 327 0.97 7.36 -22.53
N GLN A 328 0.25 8.47 -22.77
CA GLN A 328 -1.20 8.45 -22.88
C GLN A 328 -1.67 7.72 -24.15
N GLU A 329 -0.98 7.90 -25.27
CA GLU A 329 -1.27 7.16 -26.50
C GLU A 329 -1.01 5.65 -26.34
N ALA A 330 0.13 5.27 -25.76
CA ALA A 330 0.45 3.88 -25.46
C ALA A 330 -0.59 3.24 -24.51
N ALA A 331 -1.06 3.99 -23.50
CA ALA A 331 -2.11 3.52 -22.60
C ALA A 331 -3.46 3.31 -23.32
N ARG A 332 -3.81 4.20 -24.27
CA ARG A 332 -5.02 4.03 -25.11
C ARG A 332 -4.90 2.80 -26.00
N GLU A 333 -3.77 2.58 -26.66
CA GLU A 333 -3.55 1.39 -27.48
C GLU A 333 -3.60 0.09 -26.65
N ALA A 334 -3.05 0.11 -25.44
CA ALA A 334 -3.12 -1.03 -24.52
C ALA A 334 -4.57 -1.30 -24.11
N SER A 335 -5.35 -0.26 -23.82
CA SER A 335 -6.78 -0.38 -23.51
C SER A 335 -7.56 -0.98 -24.69
N ASP A 336 -7.31 -0.54 -25.92
CA ASP A 336 -7.96 -1.10 -27.11
C ASP A 336 -7.61 -2.58 -27.32
N LYS A 337 -6.36 -2.98 -27.04
CA LYS A 337 -5.94 -4.40 -27.08
C LYS A 337 -6.68 -5.22 -26.03
N VAL A 338 -6.82 -4.71 -24.81
CA VAL A 338 -7.60 -5.37 -23.74
C VAL A 338 -9.05 -5.56 -24.16
N HIS A 339 -9.72 -4.51 -24.66
CA HIS A 339 -11.10 -4.62 -25.14
C HIS A 339 -11.27 -5.63 -26.27
N LYS A 340 -10.30 -5.74 -27.19
CA LYS A 340 -10.30 -6.76 -28.25
C LYS A 340 -10.18 -8.17 -27.67
N LEU A 341 -9.29 -8.36 -26.70
CA LEU A 341 -9.10 -9.65 -26.03
C LEU A 341 -10.35 -10.04 -25.23
N GLU A 342 -10.95 -9.11 -24.49
CA GLU A 342 -12.20 -9.35 -23.76
C GLU A 342 -13.34 -9.78 -24.71
N ARG A 343 -13.46 -9.12 -25.87
CA ARG A 343 -14.42 -9.54 -26.90
C ARG A 343 -14.14 -10.95 -27.43
N LEU A 344 -12.87 -11.29 -27.68
CA LEU A 344 -12.49 -12.63 -28.13
C LEU A 344 -12.79 -13.69 -27.06
N VAL A 345 -12.48 -13.40 -25.80
CA VAL A 345 -12.81 -14.26 -24.67
C VAL A 345 -14.32 -14.46 -24.56
N GLU A 346 -15.12 -13.41 -24.73
CA GLU A 346 -16.58 -13.51 -24.71
C GLU A 346 -17.11 -14.36 -25.88
N VAL A 347 -16.55 -14.20 -27.08
CA VAL A 347 -16.89 -15.04 -28.24
C VAL A 347 -16.52 -16.50 -28.00
N LEU A 348 -15.34 -16.77 -27.42
CA LEU A 348 -14.91 -18.12 -27.08
C LEU A 348 -15.78 -18.74 -25.99
N ARG A 349 -16.12 -17.98 -24.93
CA ARG A 349 -17.06 -18.40 -23.89
C ARG A 349 -18.41 -18.77 -24.49
N LYS A 350 -18.93 -17.97 -25.43
CA LYS A 350 -20.16 -18.31 -26.15
C LYS A 350 -20.00 -19.57 -26.98
N LYS A 351 -18.95 -19.69 -27.81
CA LYS A 351 -18.73 -20.88 -28.67
C LYS A 351 -18.53 -22.18 -27.88
N VAL A 352 -17.82 -22.11 -26.76
CA VAL A 352 -17.56 -23.26 -25.87
C VAL A 352 -18.80 -23.56 -25.01
N GLY A 353 -19.47 -22.53 -24.49
CA GLY A 353 -20.66 -22.68 -23.65
C GLY A 353 -21.93 -23.11 -24.39
N THR A 354 -22.05 -22.85 -25.70
CA THR A 354 -23.21 -23.30 -26.51
C THR A 354 -23.00 -24.65 -27.20
N GLY A 355 -21.98 -25.44 -26.83
CA GLY A 355 -21.81 -26.82 -27.31
C GLY A 355 -21.64 -26.98 -28.83
N SER A 356 -21.33 -25.91 -29.57
CA SER A 356 -21.17 -25.93 -31.02
C SER A 356 -19.69 -26.05 -31.41
N VAL A 357 -18.97 -26.98 -30.79
CA VAL A 357 -17.72 -27.46 -31.36
C VAL A 357 -18.10 -28.55 -32.35
N ARG A 358 -18.46 -28.15 -33.58
CA ARG A 358 -18.45 -29.08 -34.71
C ARG A 358 -16.99 -29.43 -34.97
N THR A 359 -16.53 -30.53 -34.39
CA THR A 359 -15.36 -31.27 -34.86
C THR A 359 -15.62 -31.64 -36.31
N VAL A 360 -14.96 -30.96 -37.23
CA VAL A 360 -14.84 -31.39 -38.63
C VAL A 360 -13.57 -32.23 -38.69
N ILE A 361 -13.80 -33.54 -38.67
CA ILE A 361 -12.93 -34.69 -39.03
C ILE A 361 -11.68 -34.87 -38.16
#